data_AF-K9SX93-F1
#
_entry.id   AF-K9SX93-F1
#
_cell.length_a   1.000
_cell.length_b   1.000
_cell.length_c   1.000
_cell.angle_alpha   90.00
_cell.angle_beta   90.00
_cell.angle_gamma   90.00
#
_symmetry.space_group_name_H-M   'P 1'
#
loop_
_entity.id
_entity.type
_entity.pdbx_description
1 polymer ?
#
loop_
_entity_poly.entity_id
_entity_poly.type
_entity_poly.pdbx_seq_one_letter_code
_entity_poly.pdbx_strand_id
1 'polypeptide(L)'
;MSLQVFGTKPKDSIFLPQQPYSVRLNCQAGQIAISDDEYLGNSMEISIIGVKQMFGSLGKTRDTDWLQIFFIPAPSCKILPSNTVCVSYIKTRSLSQFNQKITQLMESGEPAEGIFIISFQSHQNGKGDPYKSVKFDWRPRKTAEEKKQLEEIIGFMQNNPILGDANGTREMLPVRRESEADRKALVPIEPVAA
;
A
#
# COMPACT_ATOMS: atom_id res chain seq x y z
N MET A 1 29.21 27.20 4.46
CA MET A 1 29.13 25.73 4.52
C MET A 1 27.88 25.37 5.30
N SER A 2 27.00 24.54 4.75
CA SER A 2 25.86 24.01 5.50
C SER A 2 26.21 22.61 6.01
N LEU A 3 25.93 22.37 7.28
CA LEU A 3 26.09 21.05 7.90
C LEU A 3 25.01 20.12 7.33
N GLN A 4 25.40 19.09 6.58
CA GLN A 4 24.49 18.05 6.09
C GLN A 4 24.58 16.81 6.99
N VAL A 5 23.84 16.84 8.10
CA VAL A 5 23.80 15.72 9.05
C VAL A 5 23.03 14.50 8.49
N PHE A 6 22.05 14.75 7.62
CA PHE A 6 21.08 13.75 7.15
C PHE A 6 21.14 13.49 5.65
N GLY A 7 22.17 14.00 4.97
CA GLY A 7 22.32 13.96 3.51
C GLY A 7 21.36 14.90 2.76
N THR A 8 21.38 14.82 1.43
CA THR A 8 20.47 15.55 0.55
C THR A 8 19.52 14.58 -0.15
N LYS A 9 18.22 14.85 -0.08
CA LYS A 9 17.24 14.17 -0.92
C LYS A 9 17.56 14.44 -2.40
N PRO A 10 17.75 13.40 -3.23
CA PRO A 10 17.95 13.60 -4.66
C PRO A 10 16.73 14.31 -5.26
N LYS A 11 16.95 15.33 -6.10
CA LYS A 11 15.84 16.07 -6.74
C LYS A 11 15.15 15.26 -7.84
N ASP A 12 15.88 14.34 -8.48
CA ASP A 12 15.45 13.60 -9.66
C ASP A 12 15.53 12.07 -9.46
N SER A 13 15.28 11.58 -8.24
CA SER A 13 15.19 10.13 -8.01
C SER A 13 14.17 9.80 -6.95
N ILE A 14 13.74 8.53 -6.97
CA ILE A 14 12.96 7.97 -5.87
C ILE A 14 13.84 7.88 -4.63
N PHE A 15 13.33 8.41 -3.53
CA PHE A 15 13.96 8.40 -2.22
C PHE A 15 13.27 7.38 -1.33
N LEU A 16 14.01 6.34 -0.96
CA LEU A 16 13.61 5.38 0.08
C LEU A 16 14.32 5.75 1.39
N PRO A 17 13.62 6.37 2.36
CA PRO A 17 14.18 6.58 3.70
C PRO A 17 14.42 5.23 4.41
N GLN A 18 15.25 5.23 5.46
CA GLN A 18 15.49 4.05 6.30
C GLN A 18 14.19 3.43 6.84
N GLN A 19 13.22 4.29 7.13
CA GLN A 19 11.84 3.90 7.39
C GLN A 19 10.93 4.62 6.40
N PRO A 20 10.14 3.89 5.59
CA PRO A 20 9.17 4.47 4.69
C PRO A 20 8.28 5.49 5.39
N TYR A 21 7.90 6.54 4.67
CA TYR A 21 7.05 7.59 5.22
C TYR A 21 5.65 7.03 5.53
N SER A 22 5.35 6.84 6.82
CA SER A 22 4.09 6.24 7.26
C SER A 22 2.92 7.20 7.04
N VAL A 23 1.95 6.76 6.24
CA VAL A 23 0.69 7.47 5.99
C VAL A 23 -0.46 6.64 6.52
N ARG A 24 -1.31 7.24 7.36
CA ARG A 24 -2.50 6.60 7.93
C ARG A 24 -3.73 6.93 7.09
N LEU A 25 -4.52 5.90 6.82
CA LEU A 25 -5.83 6.03 6.17
C LEU A 25 -6.90 5.96 7.26
N ASN A 26 -7.27 7.11 7.81
CA ASN A 26 -8.23 7.19 8.90
C ASN A 26 -9.66 7.07 8.36
N CYS A 27 -10.20 5.84 8.36
CA CYS A 27 -11.58 5.58 7.93
C CYS A 27 -12.65 6.19 8.85
N GLN A 28 -12.34 6.48 10.12
CA GLN A 28 -13.30 7.11 11.03
C GLN A 28 -13.52 8.57 10.62
N ALA A 29 -12.43 9.32 10.42
CA ALA A 29 -12.50 10.69 9.91
C ALA A 29 -12.84 10.74 8.41
N GLY A 30 -12.47 9.71 7.64
CA GLY A 30 -12.48 9.74 6.18
C GLY A 30 -11.39 10.66 5.64
N GLN A 31 -10.22 10.63 6.26
CA GLN A 31 -9.10 11.51 5.96
C GLN A 31 -7.78 10.75 5.98
N ILE A 32 -6.86 11.25 5.16
CA ILE A 32 -5.46 10.89 5.14
C ILE A 32 -4.82 11.62 6.32
N ALA A 33 -4.03 10.92 7.11
CA ALA A 33 -3.41 11.47 8.31
C ALA A 33 -1.95 11.05 8.44
N ILE A 34 -1.12 11.91 9.04
CA ILE A 34 0.26 11.57 9.42
C ILE A 34 0.28 11.09 10.87
N SER A 35 -0.50 11.75 11.72
CA SER A 35 -0.66 11.46 13.14
C SER A 35 -2.15 11.43 13.51
N ASP A 36 -2.47 11.35 14.81
CA ASP A 36 -3.88 11.29 15.26
C ASP A 36 -4.61 12.64 15.10
N ASP A 37 -3.86 13.75 15.09
CA ASP A 37 -4.40 15.12 15.03
C ASP A 37 -4.02 15.85 13.74
N GLU A 38 -3.20 15.25 12.87
CA GLU A 38 -2.72 15.87 11.63
C GLU A 38 -3.33 15.23 10.39
N TYR A 39 -4.32 15.92 9.82
CA TYR A 39 -5.07 15.50 8.63
C TYR A 39 -4.63 16.28 7.39
N LEU A 40 -4.38 15.55 6.31
CA LEU A 40 -3.85 16.09 5.07
C LEU A 40 -4.91 16.29 3.97
N GLY A 41 -6.08 15.67 4.11
CA GLY A 41 -7.15 15.71 3.10
C GLY A 41 -7.93 14.41 3.04
N ASN A 42 -8.85 14.30 2.08
CA ASN A 42 -9.73 13.14 1.91
C ASN A 42 -9.48 12.33 0.61
N SER A 43 -8.48 12.74 -0.17
CA SER A 43 -8.09 12.06 -1.41
C SER A 43 -6.61 12.27 -1.71
N MET A 44 -5.95 11.27 -2.29
CA MET A 44 -4.60 11.40 -2.82
C MET A 44 -4.38 10.52 -4.04
N GLU A 45 -3.46 10.96 -4.89
CA GLU A 45 -3.02 10.23 -6.07
C GLU A 45 -1.64 9.61 -5.80
N ILE A 46 -1.52 8.31 -6.05
CA ILE A 46 -0.34 7.52 -5.71
C ILE A 46 0.04 6.54 -6.83
N SER A 47 1.31 6.18 -6.87
CA SER A 47 1.87 5.11 -7.69
C SER A 47 2.22 3.95 -6.76
N ILE A 48 1.51 2.84 -6.85
CA ILE A 48 1.79 1.66 -6.01
C ILE A 48 3.01 0.94 -6.58
N ILE A 49 4.02 0.71 -5.72
CA ILE A 49 5.29 0.08 -6.10
C ILE A 49 5.50 -1.29 -5.47
N GLY A 50 4.69 -1.63 -4.46
CA GLY A 50 4.76 -2.93 -3.82
C GLY A 50 3.62 -3.16 -2.85
N VAL A 51 3.22 -4.41 -2.69
CA VAL A 51 2.21 -4.80 -1.71
C VAL A 51 2.65 -6.06 -0.98
N LYS A 52 2.32 -6.16 0.31
CA LYS A 52 2.59 -7.35 1.13
C LYS A 52 1.35 -7.70 1.95
N GLN A 53 0.95 -8.96 1.91
CA GLN A 53 -0.09 -9.48 2.79
C GLN A 53 0.54 -9.87 4.13
N MET A 54 -0.03 -9.35 5.20
CA MET A 54 0.46 -9.48 6.56
C MET A 54 -0.71 -9.91 7.45
N PHE A 55 -0.46 -10.75 8.44
CA PHE A 55 -1.44 -11.11 9.47
C PHE A 55 -0.91 -10.69 10.83
N GLY A 56 -1.74 -10.04 11.65
CA GLY A 56 -1.39 -9.70 13.02
C GLY A 56 -2.07 -8.44 13.53
N SER A 57 -1.38 -7.75 14.44
CA SER A 57 -1.91 -6.60 15.17
C SER A 57 -1.32 -5.27 14.68
N LEU A 58 -2.16 -4.24 14.60
CA LEU A 58 -1.75 -2.85 14.35
C LEU A 58 -2.59 -1.88 15.18
N GLY A 59 -1.92 -1.10 16.04
CA GLY A 59 -2.58 -0.16 16.94
C GLY A 59 -3.61 -0.86 17.82
N LYS A 60 -4.88 -0.44 17.72
CA LYS A 60 -6.00 -1.03 18.49
C LYS A 60 -6.61 -2.29 17.85
N THR A 61 -6.20 -2.64 16.63
CA THR A 61 -6.75 -3.78 15.92
C THR A 61 -5.87 -5.00 16.15
N ARG A 62 -6.48 -6.12 16.52
CA ARG A 62 -5.79 -7.38 16.81
C ARG A 62 -6.13 -8.44 15.76
N ASP A 63 -5.17 -9.34 15.51
CA ASP A 63 -5.32 -10.62 14.82
C ASP A 63 -6.17 -10.57 13.54
N THR A 64 -5.76 -9.74 12.57
CA THR A 64 -6.47 -9.59 11.31
C THR A 64 -5.54 -9.52 10.11
N ASP A 65 -6.10 -9.74 8.92
CA ASP A 65 -5.39 -9.56 7.66
C ASP A 65 -5.22 -8.08 7.33
N TRP A 66 -3.98 -7.75 7.00
CA TRP A 66 -3.54 -6.45 6.56
C TRP A 66 -2.89 -6.57 5.19
N LEU A 67 -3.14 -5.57 4.35
CA LEU A 67 -2.32 -5.31 3.19
C LEU A 67 -1.48 -4.08 3.46
N GLN A 68 -0.18 -4.30 3.50
CA GLN A 68 0.83 -3.25 3.50
C GLN A 68 1.04 -2.81 2.06
N ILE A 69 0.84 -1.51 1.79
CA ILE A 69 0.97 -0.91 0.47
C ILE A 69 2.15 0.06 0.53
N PHE A 70 3.14 -0.17 -0.31
CA PHE A 70 4.23 0.77 -0.59
C PHE A 70 3.90 1.55 -1.85
N PHE A 71 4.03 2.87 -1.76
CA PHE A 71 3.67 3.75 -2.87
C PHE A 71 4.50 5.02 -2.87
N ILE A 72 4.44 5.74 -3.99
CA ILE A 72 5.04 7.06 -4.16
C ILE A 72 3.93 8.05 -4.54
N PRO A 73 3.82 9.22 -3.89
CA PRO A 73 2.84 10.23 -4.25
C PRO A 73 3.00 10.67 -5.71
N ALA A 74 1.90 10.80 -6.44
CA ALA A 74 1.93 11.35 -7.79
C ALA A 74 2.45 12.81 -7.76
N PRO A 75 2.99 13.35 -8.87
CA PRO A 75 3.54 14.71 -8.89
C PRO A 75 2.50 15.80 -8.55
N SER A 76 1.22 15.52 -8.80
CA SER A 76 0.06 16.35 -8.43
C SER A 76 -0.19 16.42 -6.92
N CYS A 77 0.28 15.43 -6.16
CA CYS A 77 0.03 15.31 -4.72
C CYS A 77 0.96 16.22 -3.92
N LYS A 78 0.42 17.34 -3.42
CA LYS A 78 1.18 18.35 -2.65
C LYS A 78 1.22 18.11 -1.15
N ILE A 79 0.43 17.16 -0.66
CA ILE A 79 0.26 16.89 0.77
C ILE A 79 1.28 15.91 1.33
N LEU A 80 2.02 15.21 0.47
CA LEU A 80 3.06 14.25 0.84
C LEU A 80 4.39 14.62 0.18
N PRO A 81 5.54 14.19 0.76
CA PRO A 81 6.83 14.45 0.16
C PRO A 81 6.95 13.82 -1.23
N SER A 82 7.28 14.62 -2.25
CA SER A 82 7.44 14.16 -3.63
C SER A 82 8.48 13.05 -3.77
N ASN A 83 8.31 12.11 -4.70
CA ASN A 83 9.29 11.05 -4.99
C ASN A 83 9.79 10.28 -3.75
N THR A 84 9.00 10.19 -2.70
CA THR A 84 9.37 9.51 -1.45
C THR A 84 8.55 8.25 -1.30
N VAL A 85 9.21 7.15 -0.91
CA VAL A 85 8.50 5.90 -0.63
C VAL A 85 7.71 6.06 0.66
N CYS A 86 6.40 5.95 0.53
CA CYS A 86 5.42 5.94 1.61
C CYS A 86 4.91 4.53 1.86
N VAL A 87 4.35 4.32 3.06
CA VAL A 87 3.69 3.06 3.43
C VAL A 87 2.33 3.35 4.07
N SER A 88 1.34 2.51 3.73
CA SER A 88 0.02 2.51 4.36
C SER A 88 -0.48 1.09 4.57
N TYR A 89 -1.43 0.95 5.47
CA TYR A 89 -2.02 -0.34 5.86
C TYR A 89 -3.53 -0.29 5.67
N ILE A 90 -4.07 -1.25 4.94
CA ILE A 90 -5.51 -1.45 4.78
C ILE A 90 -5.92 -2.84 5.26
N LYS A 91 -7.19 -2.98 5.64
CA LYS A 91 -7.77 -4.24 6.11
C LYS A 91 -9.22 -4.40 5.63
N THR A 92 -9.78 -5.58 5.87
CA THR A 92 -11.21 -5.89 5.72
C THR A 92 -11.81 -5.42 4.39
N ARG A 93 -12.78 -4.50 4.41
CA ARG A 93 -13.53 -4.06 3.22
C ARG A 93 -12.65 -3.30 2.22
N SER A 94 -11.73 -2.47 2.71
CA SER A 94 -10.78 -1.75 1.86
C SER A 94 -9.88 -2.73 1.10
N LEU A 95 -9.50 -3.85 1.72
CA LEU A 95 -8.71 -4.90 1.08
C LEU A 95 -9.49 -5.60 -0.02
N SER A 96 -10.76 -5.95 0.22
CA SER A 96 -11.62 -6.53 -0.83
C SER A 96 -11.80 -5.58 -2.01
N GLN A 97 -12.03 -4.29 -1.75
CA GLN A 97 -12.16 -3.26 -2.79
C GLN A 97 -10.86 -3.10 -3.61
N PHE A 98 -9.71 -3.11 -2.94
CA PHE A 98 -8.42 -3.08 -3.60
C PHE A 98 -8.22 -4.29 -4.53
N ASN A 99 -8.43 -5.51 -4.02
CA ASN A 99 -8.24 -6.73 -4.81
C ASN A 99 -9.17 -6.78 -6.04
N GLN A 100 -10.44 -6.42 -5.88
CA GLN A 100 -11.38 -6.33 -7.01
C GLN A 100 -10.89 -5.35 -8.07
N LYS A 101 -10.36 -4.18 -7.65
CA LYS A 101 -9.84 -3.18 -8.58
C LYS A 101 -8.60 -3.68 -9.32
N ILE A 102 -7.68 -4.34 -8.63
CA ILE A 102 -6.50 -4.94 -9.26
C ILE A 102 -6.90 -6.01 -10.27
N THR A 103 -7.79 -6.93 -9.92
CA THR A 103 -8.28 -7.96 -10.85
C THR A 103 -8.89 -7.34 -12.11
N GLN A 104 -9.72 -6.30 -11.96
CA GLN A 104 -10.31 -5.58 -13.09
C GLN A 104 -9.23 -4.96 -14.01
N LEU A 105 -8.21 -4.34 -13.41
CA LEU A 105 -7.18 -3.64 -14.18
C LEU A 105 -6.24 -4.62 -14.90
N MET A 106 -5.94 -5.76 -14.28
CA MET A 106 -5.12 -6.83 -14.87
C MET A 106 -5.70 -7.38 -16.19
N GLU A 107 -7.02 -7.30 -16.40
CA GLU A 107 -7.65 -7.67 -17.67
C GLU A 107 -7.36 -6.68 -18.80
N SER A 108 -7.03 -5.42 -18.46
CA SER A 108 -6.86 -4.31 -19.42
C SER A 108 -5.41 -3.85 -19.58
N GLY A 109 -4.45 -4.40 -18.80
CA GLY A 109 -3.04 -4.03 -18.85
C GLY A 109 -2.36 -4.14 -17.47
N GLU A 110 -1.19 -3.52 -17.32
CA GLU A 110 -0.44 -3.47 -16.07
C GLU A 110 -0.95 -2.34 -15.16
N PRO A 111 -1.60 -2.63 -14.02
CA PRO A 111 -2.13 -1.60 -13.12
C PRO A 111 -1.05 -0.64 -12.59
N ALA A 112 0.18 -1.12 -12.42
CA ALA A 112 1.29 -0.34 -11.85
C ALA A 112 1.74 0.83 -12.74
N GLU A 113 1.44 0.83 -14.04
CA GLU A 113 1.79 1.93 -14.95
C GLU A 113 0.95 3.19 -14.71
N GLY A 114 -0.25 3.04 -14.15
CA GLY A 114 -1.15 4.14 -13.90
C GLY A 114 -0.95 4.85 -12.57
N ILE A 115 -1.97 5.61 -12.19
CA ILE A 115 -2.08 6.31 -10.92
C ILE A 115 -3.35 5.83 -10.22
N PHE A 116 -3.18 5.37 -8.98
CA PHE A 116 -4.28 5.04 -8.10
C PHE A 116 -4.74 6.29 -7.36
N ILE A 117 -6.06 6.44 -7.24
CA ILE A 117 -6.68 7.52 -6.49
C ILE A 117 -7.28 6.89 -5.24
N ILE A 118 -6.68 7.20 -4.09
CA ILE A 118 -7.19 6.81 -2.79
C ILE A 118 -8.22 7.85 -2.37
N SER A 119 -9.42 7.40 -2.02
CA SER A 119 -10.46 8.24 -1.42
C SER A 119 -11.24 7.46 -0.36
N PHE A 120 -12.20 8.09 0.30
CA PHE A 120 -13.03 7.44 1.32
C PHE A 120 -14.48 7.37 0.87
N GLN A 121 -15.09 6.19 1.03
CA GLN A 121 -16.49 5.96 0.71
C GLN A 121 -17.28 5.65 1.99
N SER A 122 -18.40 6.33 2.18
CA SER A 122 -19.33 6.06 3.29
C SER A 122 -20.21 4.86 2.97
N HIS A 123 -20.47 4.08 4.00
CA HIS A 123 -21.30 2.89 4.02
C HIS A 123 -22.19 2.90 5.25
N GLN A 124 -23.27 2.12 5.23
CA GLN A 124 -24.07 1.83 6.41
C GLN A 124 -23.84 0.37 6.81
N ASN A 125 -23.70 0.12 8.10
CA ASN A 125 -23.70 -1.24 8.62
C ASN A 125 -25.14 -1.81 8.67
N GLY A 126 -25.30 -3.08 9.03
CA GLY A 126 -26.63 -3.71 9.14
C GLY A 126 -27.56 -3.10 10.20
N LYS A 127 -27.07 -2.17 11.03
CA LYS A 127 -27.84 -1.41 12.04
C LYS A 127 -28.12 0.04 11.61
N GLY A 128 -27.66 0.45 10.43
CA GLY A 128 -27.81 1.81 9.91
C GLY A 128 -26.70 2.78 10.31
N ASP A 129 -25.73 2.40 11.13
CA ASP A 129 -24.65 3.30 11.53
C ASP A 129 -23.68 3.54 10.37
N PRO A 130 -23.27 4.79 10.13
CA PRO A 130 -22.31 5.11 9.08
C PRO A 130 -20.90 4.64 9.45
N TYR A 131 -20.22 4.00 8.51
CA TYR A 131 -18.78 3.74 8.58
C TYR A 131 -18.15 4.02 7.21
N LYS A 132 -16.84 4.27 7.14
CA LYS A 132 -16.16 4.49 5.86
C LYS A 132 -15.16 3.38 5.54
N SER A 133 -14.91 3.15 4.27
CA SER A 133 -13.78 2.35 3.78
C SER A 133 -12.94 3.15 2.79
N VAL A 134 -11.75 2.63 2.49
CA VAL A 134 -10.87 3.22 1.48
C VAL A 134 -11.28 2.70 0.11
N LYS A 135 -11.59 3.62 -0.79
CA LYS A 135 -11.89 3.35 -2.18
C LYS A 135 -10.63 3.58 -3.03
N PHE A 136 -10.38 2.66 -3.95
CA PHE A 136 -9.30 2.74 -4.93
C PHE A 136 -9.89 2.93 -6.33
N ASP A 137 -9.75 4.13 -6.87
CA ASP A 137 -9.95 4.39 -8.29
C ASP A 137 -8.60 4.36 -9.01
N TRP A 138 -8.62 4.35 -10.35
CA TRP A 138 -7.40 4.29 -11.16
C TRP A 138 -7.58 5.12 -12.42
N ARG A 139 -6.51 5.79 -12.85
CA ARG A 139 -6.44 6.50 -14.13
C ARG A 139 -5.09 6.30 -14.80
N PRO A 140 -5.02 6.39 -16.14
CA PRO A 140 -3.74 6.45 -16.83
C PRO A 140 -3.01 7.77 -16.52
N ARG A 141 -1.69 7.75 -16.71
CA ARG A 141 -0.84 8.94 -16.67
C ARG A 141 -1.08 9.81 -17.90
N LYS A 142 -1.12 11.12 -17.70
CA LYS A 142 -1.44 12.12 -18.71
C LYS A 142 -0.30 13.10 -18.93
N THR A 143 0.33 13.57 -17.86
CA THR A 143 1.33 14.64 -17.94
C THR A 143 2.75 14.10 -18.19
N ALA A 144 3.64 14.95 -18.71
CA ALA A 144 5.05 14.61 -18.89
C ALA A 144 5.74 14.31 -17.55
N GLU A 145 5.39 15.06 -16.50
CA GLU A 145 5.90 14.86 -15.14
C GLU A 145 5.49 13.49 -14.58
N GLU A 146 4.24 13.08 -14.78
CA GLU A 146 3.77 11.76 -14.36
C GLU A 146 4.51 10.64 -15.09
N LYS A 147 4.76 10.80 -16.40
CA LYS A 147 5.51 9.82 -17.20
C LYS A 147 6.98 9.74 -16.77
N LYS A 148 7.62 10.89 -16.54
CA LYS A 148 9.00 10.94 -16.00
C LYS A 148 9.08 10.23 -14.65
N GLN A 149 8.13 10.48 -13.74
CA GLN A 149 8.11 9.77 -12.45
C GLN A 149 7.95 8.26 -12.64
N LEU A 150 7.17 7.79 -13.62
CA LEU A 150 7.06 6.35 -13.89
C LEU A 150 8.42 5.74 -14.29
N GLU A 151 9.18 6.42 -15.15
CA GLU A 151 10.54 5.99 -15.53
C GLU A 151 11.47 5.93 -14.30
N GLU A 152 11.41 6.93 -13.42
CA GLU A 152 12.16 6.94 -12.16
C GLU A 152 11.76 5.77 -11.25
N ILE A 153 10.46 5.45 -11.18
CA ILE A 153 9.93 4.31 -10.42
C ILE A 153 10.43 3.00 -11.01
N ILE A 154 10.38 2.83 -12.33
CA ILE A 154 10.87 1.62 -13.01
C ILE A 154 12.35 1.44 -12.71
N GLY A 155 13.17 2.48 -12.88
CA GLY A 155 14.60 2.44 -12.58
C GLY A 155 14.87 2.13 -11.10
N PHE A 156 14.09 2.70 -10.19
CA PHE A 156 14.17 2.37 -8.76
C PHE A 156 13.87 0.90 -8.48
N MET A 157 12.80 0.35 -9.07
CA MET A 157 12.39 -1.04 -8.86
C MET A 157 13.35 -2.06 -9.48
N GLN A 158 13.99 -1.73 -10.60
CA GLN A 158 15.04 -2.57 -11.22
C GLN A 158 16.24 -2.81 -10.30
N ASN A 159 16.48 -1.91 -9.33
CA ASN A 159 17.52 -2.08 -8.32
C ASN A 159 17.10 -3.00 -7.15
N ASN A 160 15.93 -3.65 -7.24
CA ASN A 160 15.38 -4.56 -6.22
C ASN A 160 15.44 -3.99 -4.79
N PRO A 161 14.83 -2.82 -4.54
CA PRO A 161 14.89 -2.16 -3.26
C PRO A 161 14.19 -3.00 -2.18
N ILE A 162 14.77 -3.03 -0.98
CA ILE A 162 14.16 -3.70 0.16
C ILE A 162 13.07 -2.80 0.73
N LEU A 163 11.83 -3.04 0.31
CA LEU A 163 10.65 -2.35 0.85
C LEU A 163 10.25 -2.98 2.18
N GLY A 164 10.56 -2.33 3.30
CA GLY A 164 10.21 -2.83 4.64
C GLY A 164 9.85 -1.69 5.59
N ASP A 165 8.91 -1.95 6.49
CA ASP A 165 8.58 -1.05 7.60
C ASP A 165 8.63 -1.83 8.90
N ALA A 166 9.82 -1.88 9.50
CA ALA A 166 10.07 -2.62 10.74
C ALA A 166 9.22 -2.12 11.92
N ASN A 167 8.80 -0.85 11.91
CA ASN A 167 7.99 -0.27 12.98
C ASN A 167 6.54 -0.72 12.86
N GLY A 168 5.94 -0.53 11.67
CA GLY A 168 4.54 -0.87 11.44
C GLY A 168 4.27 -2.38 11.46
N THR A 169 5.25 -3.22 11.12
CA THR A 169 5.07 -4.68 11.05
C THR A 169 5.59 -5.44 12.26
N ARG A 170 5.95 -4.78 13.36
CA ARG A 170 6.56 -5.44 14.53
C ARG A 170 5.71 -6.56 15.13
N GLU A 171 4.38 -6.39 15.13
CA GLU A 171 3.40 -7.38 15.63
C GLU A 171 2.66 -8.08 14.47
N MET A 172 3.29 -8.19 13.30
CA MET A 172 2.74 -8.84 12.12
C MET A 172 3.69 -9.87 11.52
N LEU A 173 3.10 -10.89 10.92
CA LEU A 173 3.82 -11.90 10.16
C LEU A 173 3.39 -11.85 8.70
N PRO A 174 4.32 -12.03 7.74
CA PRO A 174 3.93 -12.22 6.35
C PRO A 174 3.00 -13.43 6.23
N VAL A 175 1.90 -13.26 5.51
CA VAL A 175 1.05 -14.40 5.17
C VAL A 175 1.83 -15.27 4.19
N ARG A 176 2.25 -16.46 4.61
CA ARG A 176 2.95 -17.39 3.73
C ARG A 176 2.02 -17.74 2.56
N ARG A 177 2.48 -17.51 1.32
CA ARG A 177 1.94 -18.26 0.18
C ARG A 177 2.42 -19.69 0.38
N GLU A 178 1.52 -20.62 0.65
CA GLU A 178 1.87 -22.04 0.65
C GLU A 178 2.55 -22.36 -0.68
N SER A 179 3.77 -22.88 -0.59
CA SER A 179 4.48 -23.36 -1.77
C SER A 179 3.85 -24.68 -2.22
N GLU A 180 3.91 -25.02 -3.52
CA GLU A 180 3.45 -26.34 -4.01
C GLU A 180 4.15 -27.52 -3.29
N ALA A 181 5.32 -27.28 -2.69
CA ALA A 181 6.03 -28.27 -1.88
C ALA A 181 5.26 -28.63 -0.59
N ASP A 182 4.56 -27.67 0.02
CA ASP A 182 3.79 -27.89 1.25
C ASP A 182 2.48 -28.65 0.97
N ARG A 183 1.91 -28.53 -0.23
CA ARG A 183 0.69 -29.27 -0.64
C ARG A 183 0.92 -30.77 -0.83
N LYS A 184 2.13 -31.20 -1.21
CA LYS A 184 2.46 -32.63 -1.39
C LYS A 184 2.67 -33.38 -0.07
N ALA A 185 2.81 -32.68 1.06
CA ALA A 185 2.99 -33.29 2.38
C ALA A 185 1.68 -33.73 3.06
N LEU A 186 0.51 -33.46 2.45
CA LEU A 186 -0.82 -33.73 3.01
C LEU A 186 -1.66 -34.67 2.12
N VAL A 187 -1.04 -35.68 1.52
CA VAL A 187 -1.80 -36.82 0.96
C VAL A 187 -2.01 -37.85 2.08
N PRO A 188 -3.27 -38.18 2.45
CA PRO A 188 -3.56 -39.18 3.47
C PRO A 188 -3.07 -40.57 3.08
N ILE A 189 -2.63 -41.29 4.11
CA ILE A 189 -2.20 -42.68 4.16
C ILE A 189 -3.24 -43.57 3.46
N GLU A 190 -2.78 -44.44 2.54
CA GLU A 190 -3.62 -45.43 1.86
C GLU A 190 -4.43 -46.29 2.87
N PRO A 191 -5.69 -46.64 2.57
CA PRO A 191 -6.42 -47.58 3.40
C PRO A 191 -5.78 -48.97 3.24
N VAL A 192 -5.42 -49.56 4.38
CA VAL A 192 -4.96 -50.95 4.52
C VAL A 192 -6.01 -51.88 3.92
N ALA A 193 -5.61 -52.64 2.90
CA ALA A 193 -6.42 -53.70 2.32
C ALA A 193 -6.69 -54.80 3.37
N ALA A 194 -7.95 -55.21 3.46
CA ALA A 194 -8.39 -56.43 4.14
C ALA A 194 -8.84 -57.47 3.10
#